data_AF-A0A8T7CVX6-F1
#
_entry.id   AF-A0A8T7CVX6-F1
#
_cell.length_a   1.000
_cell.length_b   1.000
_cell.length_c   1.000
_cell.angle_alpha   90.00
_cell.angle_beta   90.00
_cell.angle_gamma   90.00
#
_symmetry.space_group_name_H-M   'P 1'
#
loop_
_entity.id
_entity.type
_entity.pdbx_description
1 polymer ?
#
loop_
_entity_poly.entity_id
_entity_poly.type
_entity_poly.pdbx_seq_one_letter_code
_entity_poly.pdbx_strand_id
1 'polypeptide(L)' 'IDISDHLAYVAVERPIAKQALKVLSEGKIKGRMFKVRKLR' A
#
# COMPACT_ATOMS: atom_id res chain seq x y z
N ILE A 1 -6.22 6.62 7.53
CA ILE A 1 -6.05 6.46 6.07
C ILE A 1 -6.30 7.83 5.49
N ASP A 2 -5.46 8.27 4.57
CA ASP A 2 -5.60 9.54 3.86
C ASP A 2 -5.86 9.24 2.38
N ILE A 3 -6.86 9.90 1.79
CA ILE A 3 -7.40 9.56 0.47
C ILE A 3 -7.34 10.81 -0.40
N SER A 4 -6.80 10.66 -1.60
CA SER A 4 -6.79 11.66 -2.66
C SER A 4 -7.38 11.08 -3.93
N ASP A 5 -7.65 11.91 -4.93
CA ASP A 5 -8.34 11.51 -6.17
C ASP A 5 -7.65 10.35 -6.93
N HIS A 6 -6.32 10.26 -6.81
CA HIS A 6 -5.51 9.27 -7.55
C HIS A 6 -4.59 8.40 -6.69
N LEU A 7 -4.56 8.62 -5.37
CA LEU A 7 -3.69 7.88 -4.45
C LEU A 7 -4.29 7.83 -3.05
N ALA A 8 -3.76 6.94 -2.22
CA ALA A 8 -4.10 6.89 -0.81
C ALA A 8 -2.85 6.56 0.02
N TYR A 9 -2.76 7.15 1.20
CA TYR A 9 -1.77 6.81 2.21
C TYR A 9 -2.40 5.98 3.32
N VAL A 10 -1.81 4.82 3.58
CA VAL A 10 -2.25 3.89 4.63
C VAL A 10 -1.12 3.74 5.63
N ALA A 11 -1.40 4.06 6.89
CA ALA A 11 -0.49 3.79 7.97
C ALA A 11 -0.46 2.29 8.26
N VAL A 12 0.75 1.75 8.40
CA VAL A 12 1.00 0.37 8.80
C VAL A 12 2.00 0.38 9.95
N GLU A 13 1.92 -0.62 10.84
CA GLU A 13 2.91 -0.71 11.91
C GLU A 13 4.31 -0.95 11.33
N ARG A 14 5.33 -0.37 11.97
CA ARG A 14 6.72 -0.48 11.51
C ARG A 14 7.20 -1.92 11.31
N PRO A 15 6.90 -2.89 12.21
CA PRO A 15 7.36 -4.27 12.04
C PRO A 15 6.81 -4.93 10.77
N ILE A 16 5.55 -4.63 10.40
CA ILE A 16 4.88 -5.26 9.25
C ILE A 16 5.09 -4.50 7.94
N ALA A 17 5.75 -3.34 7.94
CA ALA A 17 5.86 -2.48 6.76
C ALA A 17 6.45 -3.17 5.53
N LYS A 18 7.43 -4.07 5.71
CA LYS A 18 8.02 -4.86 4.60
C LYS A 18 7.04 -5.89 4.05
N GLN A 19 6.32 -6.58 4.93
CA GLN A 19 5.32 -7.59 4.54
C GLN A 19 4.15 -6.93 3.83
N ALA A 20 3.63 -5.83 4.39
CA ALA A 20 2.56 -5.04 3.78
C ALA A 20 2.95 -4.56 2.37
N LEU A 21 4.19 -4.06 2.20
CA LEU A 21 4.68 -3.66 0.88
C LEU A 21 4.65 -4.82 -0.12
N LYS A 22 5.10 -6.01 0.28
CA LYS A 22 5.08 -7.20 -0.58
C LYS A 22 3.64 -7.57 -0.98
N VAL A 23 2.76 -7.75 0.02
CA VAL A 23 1.36 -8.16 -0.20
C VAL A 23 0.62 -7.17 -1.10
N LEU A 24 0.79 -5.87 -0.86
CA LEU A 24 0.11 -4.84 -1.64
C LEU A 24 0.71 -4.65 -3.05
N SER A 25 1.96 -5.04 -3.26
CA SER A 25 2.60 -4.96 -4.59
C SER A 25 2.27 -6.17 -5.46
N GLU A 26 2.11 -7.35 -4.88
CA GLU A 26 1.79 -8.60 -5.57
C GLU A 26 0.27 -8.85 -5.67
N GLY A 27 -0.49 -8.30 -4.73
CA GLY A 27 -1.93 -8.47 -4.65
C GLY A 27 -2.73 -7.51 -5.53
N LYS A 28 -3.89 -7.97 -5.99
CA LYS A 28 -4.90 -7.09 -6.61
C LYS A 28 -5.74 -6.43 -5.53
N ILE A 29 -5.89 -5.11 -5.63
CA ILE A 29 -6.85 -4.34 -4.83
C ILE A 29 -8.04 -4.06 -5.73
N LYS A 30 -9.24 -4.51 -5.34
CA LYS A 30 -10.46 -4.37 -6.16
C LYS A 30 -10.25 -4.82 -7.62
N GLY A 31 -9.58 -5.96 -7.80
CA GLY A 31 -9.34 -6.57 -9.12
C GLY A 31 -8.23 -5.92 -9.96
N ARG A 32 -7.52 -4.90 -9.45
CA ARG A 32 -6.47 -4.18 -10.18
C ARG A 32 -5.14 -4.21 -9.43
N MET A 33 -4.04 -4.22 -10.19
CA MET A 33 -2.71 -4.02 -9.65
C MET A 33 -2.49 -2.52 -9.40
N PHE A 34 -1.85 -2.18 -8.29
CA PHE A 34 -1.51 -0.80 -7.96
C PHE A 34 -0.01 -0.66 -7.74
N LYS A 35 0.55 0.51 -8.09
CA LYS A 35 1.92 0.86 -7.76
C LYS A 35 1.99 1.28 -6.29
N VAL A 36 2.71 0.51 -5.48
CA VAL A 36 2.85 0.75 -4.04
C VAL A 36 4.29 1.15 -3.71
N ARG A 37 4.46 2.07 -2.76
CA ARG A 37 5.78 2.45 -2.23
C ARG A 37 5.70 2.73 -0.74
N LYS A 38 6.76 2.36 -0.03
CA LYS A 38 6.96 2.76 1.37
C LYS A 38 7.55 4.17 1.39
N LEU A 39 6.95 5.07 2.16
CA LEU A 39 7.54 6.39 2.44
C LEU A 39 8.68 6.24 3.46
N ARG A 40 9.70 7.10 3.36
CA ARG A 40 10.83 7.11 4.31
C ARG A 40 10.43 7.75 5.62
#